data_AF-A0A951DKG2-F1
#
_entry.id   AF-A0A951DKG2-F1
#
_cell.length_a   1.000
_cell.length_b   1.000
_cell.length_c   1.000
_cell.angle_alpha   90.00
_cell.angle_beta   90.00
_cell.angle_gamma   90.00
#
_symmetry.space_group_name_H-M   'P 1'
#
loop_
_entity.id
_entity.type
_entity.pdbx_description
1 polymer ?
#
loop_
_entity_poly.entity_id
_entity_poly.type
_entity_poly.pdbx_seq_one_letter_code
_entity_poly.pdbx_strand_id
1 'polypeptide(L)'
;MQTLFDEATRSTVLARIDRMQSGTAARWGKMNAEQMLAHLVQSLQMSSGELPTKSKRLPIRFFPLKQLIVYLLPFPKGAPTARELIPGANPGTVEENKRKLAQKITAFGALANATSWPEHPAFGRLSARAWGVLTYRHVDHHLRQFGV
;
A
#
# COMPACT_ATOMS: atom_id res chain seq x y z
N MET A 1 12.52 -0.63 11.75
CA MET A 1 11.85 -0.78 10.44
C MET A 1 10.84 0.33 10.30
N GLN A 2 10.76 1.00 9.15
CA GLN A 2 9.84 2.10 8.93
C GLN A 2 8.38 1.61 8.89
N THR A 3 7.46 2.51 9.28
CA THR A 3 6.02 2.27 9.39
C THR A 3 5.27 3.55 9.04
N LEU A 4 4.10 3.45 8.41
CA LEU A 4 3.28 4.63 8.12
C LEU A 4 2.63 5.26 9.38
N PHE A 5 2.79 4.67 10.56
CA PHE A 5 2.40 5.32 11.82
C PHE A 5 3.41 6.35 12.32
N ASP A 6 4.64 6.30 11.83
CA ASP A 6 5.65 7.32 12.12
C ASP A 6 5.46 8.54 11.20
N GLU A 7 5.47 9.73 11.79
CA GLU A 7 5.25 10.99 11.08
C GLU A 7 6.39 11.30 10.10
N ALA A 8 7.64 11.11 10.50
CA ALA A 8 8.79 11.35 9.64
C ALA A 8 8.77 10.42 8.41
N THR A 9 8.36 9.16 8.60
CA THR A 9 8.14 8.21 7.52
C THR A 9 7.03 8.67 6.58
N ARG A 10 5.88 9.15 7.10
CA ARG A 10 4.79 9.68 6.25
C ARG A 10 5.25 10.90 5.44
N SER A 11 5.93 11.86 6.07
CA SER A 11 6.43 13.06 5.39
C SER A 11 7.38 12.72 4.23
N THR A 12 8.28 11.75 4.45
CA THR A 12 9.17 11.24 3.38
C THR A 12 8.39 10.60 2.24
N VAL A 13 7.38 9.78 2.56
CA VAL A 13 6.52 9.12 1.55
C VAL A 13 5.73 10.16 0.74
N LEU A 14 5.14 11.16 1.39
CA LEU A 14 4.38 12.24 0.75
C LEU A 14 5.27 13.06 -0.20
N ALA A 15 6.49 13.39 0.22
CA ALA A 15 7.46 14.10 -0.63
C ALA A 15 7.89 13.29 -1.88
N ARG A 16 7.88 11.96 -1.81
CA ARG A 16 8.15 11.09 -2.97
C ARG A 16 6.94 11.00 -3.90
N ILE A 17 5.74 10.88 -3.34
CA ILE A 17 4.48 10.92 -4.10
C ILE A 17 4.35 12.25 -4.85
N ASP A 18 4.84 13.36 -4.28
CA ASP A 18 4.74 14.66 -4.93
C ASP A 18 5.51 14.75 -6.26
N ARG A 19 6.57 13.95 -6.42
CA ARG A 19 7.37 13.89 -7.64
C ARG A 19 6.72 13.11 -8.77
N MET A 20 5.61 12.41 -8.51
CA MET A 20 4.87 11.69 -9.54
C MET A 20 4.21 12.65 -10.50
N GLN A 21 4.34 12.38 -11.80
CA GLN A 21 3.77 13.18 -12.88
C GLN A 21 3.01 12.27 -13.85
N SER A 22 2.12 12.86 -14.66
CA SER A 22 1.52 12.11 -15.76
C SER A 22 2.62 11.72 -16.75
N GLY A 23 2.57 10.49 -17.25
CA GLY A 23 3.62 9.94 -18.12
C GLY A 23 4.88 9.44 -17.41
N THR A 24 4.99 9.51 -16.08
CA THR A 24 6.10 8.85 -15.36
C THR A 24 6.09 7.35 -15.67
N ALA A 25 7.14 6.87 -16.35
CA ALA A 25 7.24 5.48 -16.78
C ALA A 25 7.62 4.56 -15.60
N ALA A 26 6.94 3.43 -15.49
CA ALA A 26 7.30 2.39 -14.54
C ALA A 26 8.60 1.69 -14.98
N ARG A 27 9.52 1.46 -14.04
CA ARG A 27 10.73 0.66 -14.23
C ARG A 27 10.45 -0.84 -14.36
N TRP A 28 9.33 -1.31 -13.83
CA TRP A 28 8.82 -2.68 -13.99
C TRP A 28 7.30 -2.71 -13.81
N GLY A 29 6.65 -3.83 -14.13
CA GLY A 29 5.20 -4.00 -13.99
C GLY A 29 4.40 -3.41 -15.15
N LYS A 30 3.08 -3.30 -14.99
CA LYS A 30 2.15 -2.94 -16.07
C LYS A 30 1.30 -1.70 -15.82
N MET A 31 1.29 -1.17 -14.59
CA MET A 31 0.50 0.02 -14.25
C MET A 31 1.18 1.28 -14.79
N ASN A 32 0.40 2.23 -15.29
CA ASN A 32 0.85 3.62 -15.46
C ASN A 32 0.80 4.40 -14.14
N ALA A 33 1.23 5.66 -14.14
CA ALA A 33 1.32 6.49 -12.94
C ALA A 33 -0.05 6.69 -12.27
N GLU A 34 -1.08 6.97 -13.05
CA GLU A 34 -2.45 7.18 -12.59
C GLU A 34 -3.00 5.90 -11.92
N GLN A 35 -2.81 4.76 -12.58
CA GLN A 35 -3.20 3.44 -12.08
C GLN A 35 -2.48 3.09 -10.78
N MET A 36 -1.16 3.33 -10.70
CA MET A 36 -0.40 3.04 -9.48
C MET A 36 -0.88 3.88 -8.30
N LEU A 37 -1.11 5.19 -8.51
CA LEU A 37 -1.61 6.05 -7.43
C LEU A 37 -3.02 5.63 -6.99
N ALA A 38 -3.91 5.35 -7.94
CA ALA A 38 -5.25 4.84 -7.63
C ALA A 38 -5.19 3.49 -6.87
N HIS A 39 -4.30 2.60 -7.26
CA HIS A 39 -4.04 1.33 -6.60
C HIS A 39 -3.61 1.52 -5.13
N LEU A 40 -2.70 2.47 -4.86
CA LEU A 40 -2.27 2.79 -3.49
C LEU A 40 -3.40 3.39 -2.65
N VAL A 41 -4.27 4.23 -3.24
CA VAL A 41 -5.48 4.73 -2.57
C VAL A 41 -6.36 3.56 -2.13
N GLN A 42 -6.68 2.64 -3.04
CA GLN A 42 -7.49 1.45 -2.74
C GLN A 42 -6.84 0.56 -1.69
N SER A 43 -5.51 0.39 -1.75
CA SER A 43 -4.76 -0.38 -0.76
C SER A 43 -4.88 0.20 0.65
N LEU A 44 -4.84 1.53 0.79
CA LEU A 44 -5.04 2.20 2.08
C LEU A 44 -6.49 2.15 2.55
N GLN A 45 -7.46 2.23 1.64
CA GLN A 45 -8.87 2.02 1.99
C GLN A 45 -9.11 0.62 2.55
N MET A 46 -8.50 -0.40 1.95
CA MET A 46 -8.55 -1.77 2.45
C MET A 46 -7.85 -1.90 3.82
N SER A 47 -6.68 -1.30 3.97
CA SER A 47 -5.93 -1.31 5.22
C SER A 47 -6.67 -0.61 6.37
N SER A 48 -7.49 0.40 6.04
CA SER A 48 -8.30 1.17 6.99
C SER A 48 -9.71 0.58 7.21
N GLY A 49 -10.07 -0.49 6.50
CA GLY A 49 -11.39 -1.13 6.57
C GLY A 49 -12.51 -0.45 5.77
N GLU A 50 -12.22 0.62 5.03
CA GLU A 50 -13.19 1.29 4.16
C GLU A 50 -13.54 0.47 2.91
N LEU A 51 -12.56 -0.30 2.40
CA LEU A 51 -12.76 -1.22 1.27
C LEU A 51 -12.77 -2.66 1.80
N PRO A 52 -13.94 -3.30 1.95
CA PRO A 52 -14.01 -4.67 2.43
C PRO A 52 -13.36 -5.61 1.42
N THR A 53 -12.48 -6.48 1.91
CA THR A 53 -11.87 -7.54 1.10
C THR A 53 -12.07 -8.89 1.76
N LYS A 54 -12.21 -9.94 0.96
CA LYS A 54 -12.37 -11.30 1.49
C LYS A 54 -11.02 -11.89 1.83
N SER A 55 -10.85 -12.33 3.08
CA SER A 55 -9.66 -13.07 3.48
C SER A 55 -9.57 -14.40 2.74
N LYS A 56 -8.42 -14.65 2.12
CA LYS A 56 -8.05 -15.93 1.53
C LYS A 56 -7.23 -16.75 2.54
N ARG A 57 -7.35 -18.08 2.51
CA ARG A 57 -6.58 -19.00 3.36
C ARG A 57 -5.28 -19.41 2.68
N LEU A 58 -4.43 -18.43 2.35
CA LEU A 58 -3.16 -18.67 1.65
C LEU A 58 -2.08 -19.17 2.63
N PRO A 59 -1.12 -20.01 2.19
CA PRO A 59 0.00 -20.46 3.05
C PRO A 59 0.83 -19.31 3.64
N ILE A 60 0.98 -18.20 2.90
CA ILE A 60 1.69 -16.98 3.34
C ILE A 60 1.07 -16.30 4.57
N ARG A 61 -0.14 -16.71 5.00
CA ARG A 61 -0.80 -16.25 6.23
C ARG A 61 -0.15 -16.80 7.50
N PHE A 62 0.55 -17.93 7.44
CA PHE A 62 1.05 -18.63 8.61
C PHE A 62 2.53 -18.34 8.90
N PHE A 63 2.93 -18.56 10.15
CA PHE A 63 4.33 -18.54 10.54
C PHE A 63 5.09 -19.71 9.87
N PRO A 64 6.36 -19.55 9.46
CA PRO A 64 7.19 -18.33 9.53
C PRO A 64 7.03 -17.40 8.32
N LEU A 65 6.41 -17.87 7.24
CA LEU A 65 6.38 -17.19 5.94
C LEU A 65 5.79 -15.78 6.02
N LYS A 66 4.73 -15.60 6.82
CA LYS A 66 4.16 -14.29 7.10
C LYS A 66 5.16 -13.29 7.67
N GLN A 67 5.95 -13.71 8.67
CA GLN A 67 6.93 -12.83 9.32
C GLN A 67 8.05 -12.47 8.35
N LEU A 68 8.53 -13.45 7.59
CA LEU A 68 9.54 -13.24 6.56
C LEU A 68 9.06 -12.23 5.51
N ILE A 69 7.84 -12.38 4.99
CA ILE A 69 7.34 -11.46 3.94
C ILE A 69 7.03 -10.08 4.51
N VAL A 70 6.41 -9.96 5.69
CA VAL A 70 6.06 -8.66 6.27
C VAL A 70 7.31 -7.87 6.70
N TYR A 71 8.34 -8.53 7.24
CA TYR A 71 9.46 -7.85 7.90
C TYR A 71 10.84 -8.02 7.24
N LEU A 72 11.03 -8.95 6.31
CA LEU A 72 12.38 -9.26 5.81
C LEU A 72 12.47 -9.26 4.29
N LEU A 73 11.70 -10.12 3.61
CA LEU A 73 11.87 -10.39 2.19
C LEU A 73 11.33 -9.25 1.33
N PRO A 74 12.08 -8.78 0.32
CA PRO A 74 11.58 -7.79 -0.62
C PRO A 74 10.36 -8.34 -1.38
N PHE A 75 9.41 -7.46 -1.69
CA PHE A 75 8.31 -7.86 -2.58
C PHE A 75 8.85 -8.12 -3.99
N PRO A 76 8.55 -9.28 -4.60
CA PRO A 76 9.03 -9.60 -5.92
C PRO A 76 8.43 -8.62 -6.93
N LYS A 77 9.24 -8.24 -7.93
CA LYS A 77 8.75 -7.42 -9.05
C LYS A 77 7.65 -8.21 -9.78
N GLY A 78 6.48 -7.61 -9.94
CA GLY A 78 5.33 -8.26 -10.59
C GLY A 78 4.52 -9.19 -9.68
N ALA A 79 4.65 -9.08 -8.36
CA ALA A 79 3.77 -9.78 -7.43
C ALA A 79 2.28 -9.49 -7.77
N PRO A 80 1.40 -10.51 -7.78
CA PRO A 80 -0.01 -10.31 -8.05
C PRO A 80 -0.66 -9.49 -6.92
N THR A 81 -1.53 -8.56 -7.29
CA THR A 81 -2.37 -7.82 -6.35
C THR A 81 -3.74 -8.48 -6.18
N ALA A 82 -4.49 -8.10 -5.13
CA ALA A 82 -5.88 -8.50 -4.99
C ALA A 82 -6.71 -7.90 -6.14
N ARG A 83 -7.73 -8.63 -6.62
CA ARG A 83 -8.53 -8.22 -7.80
C ARG A 83 -9.23 -6.89 -7.56
N GLU A 84 -9.64 -6.66 -6.33
CA GLU A 84 -10.30 -5.46 -5.81
C GLU A 84 -9.40 -4.21 -5.87
N LEU A 85 -8.09 -4.42 -5.99
CA LEU A 85 -7.09 -3.35 -6.06
C LEU A 85 -6.53 -3.17 -7.48
N ILE A 86 -7.05 -3.88 -8.48
CA ILE A 86 -6.65 -3.65 -9.86
C ILE A 86 -7.36 -2.36 -10.31
N PRO A 87 -6.61 -1.28 -10.61
CA PRO A 87 -7.21 -0.03 -11.05
C PRO A 87 -7.91 -0.25 -12.40
N GLY A 88 -9.11 0.30 -12.55
CA GLY A 88 -9.90 0.19 -13.77
C GLY A 88 -9.28 0.96 -14.95
N ALA A 89 -9.95 0.90 -16.10
CA ALA A 89 -9.51 1.60 -17.32
C ALA A 89 -9.44 3.13 -17.15
N ASN A 90 -10.23 3.69 -16.21
CA ASN A 90 -10.28 5.12 -15.92
C ASN A 90 -9.82 5.37 -14.47
N PRO A 91 -8.50 5.44 -14.21
CA PRO A 91 -7.96 5.61 -12.86
C PRO A 91 -8.08 7.05 -12.30
N GLY A 92 -8.55 8.02 -13.10
CA GLY A 92 -8.50 9.45 -12.77
C GLY A 92 -7.15 10.08 -13.10
N THR A 93 -6.93 11.31 -12.63
CA THR A 93 -5.69 12.06 -12.92
C THR A 93 -4.62 11.86 -11.83
N VAL A 94 -3.35 12.10 -12.15
CA VAL A 94 -2.25 12.07 -11.17
C VAL A 94 -2.52 13.01 -10.00
N GLU A 95 -2.89 14.27 -10.25
CA GLU A 95 -3.11 15.26 -9.19
C GLU A 95 -4.29 14.90 -8.28
N GLU A 96 -5.39 14.38 -8.84
CA GLU A 96 -6.51 13.89 -8.05
C GLU A 96 -6.10 12.72 -7.15
N ASN A 97 -5.36 11.75 -7.70
CA ASN A 97 -4.93 10.58 -6.96
C ASN A 97 -3.85 10.90 -5.93
N LYS A 98 -2.93 11.84 -6.20
CA LYS A 98 -1.96 12.36 -5.22
C LYS A 98 -2.68 12.96 -4.00
N ARG A 99 -3.68 13.82 -4.24
CA ARG A 99 -4.49 14.41 -3.17
C ARG A 99 -5.22 13.35 -2.34
N LYS A 100 -5.90 12.41 -3.00
CA LYS A 100 -6.60 11.30 -2.31
C LYS A 100 -5.61 10.44 -1.52
N LEU A 101 -4.47 10.10 -2.10
CA LEU A 101 -3.45 9.27 -1.47
C LEU A 101 -2.87 9.95 -0.23
N ALA A 102 -2.57 11.26 -0.32
CA ALA A 102 -2.09 12.04 0.81
C ALA A 102 -3.09 12.05 1.97
N GLN A 103 -4.37 12.29 1.68
CA GLN A 103 -5.44 12.23 2.68
C GLN A 103 -5.53 10.85 3.35
N LYS A 104 -5.45 9.77 2.56
CA LYS A 104 -5.50 8.39 3.08
C LYS A 104 -4.27 8.03 3.91
N ILE A 105 -3.08 8.50 3.54
CA ILE A 105 -1.85 8.28 4.34
C ILE A 105 -1.96 8.98 5.69
N THR A 106 -2.43 10.24 5.71
CA THR A 106 -2.63 10.99 6.95
C THR A 106 -3.68 10.32 7.84
N ALA A 107 -4.83 9.93 7.28
CA ALA A 107 -5.89 9.24 8.01
C ALA A 107 -5.41 7.90 8.58
N PHE A 108 -4.67 7.11 7.79
CA PHE A 108 -4.10 5.84 8.25
C PHE A 108 -3.10 6.03 9.39
N GLY A 109 -2.30 7.11 9.36
CA GLY A 109 -1.39 7.48 10.44
C GLY A 109 -2.10 7.68 11.79
N ALA A 110 -3.33 8.21 11.78
CA ALA A 110 -4.13 8.42 12.99
C ALA A 110 -4.69 7.10 13.58
N LEU A 111 -4.63 5.99 12.84
CA LEU A 111 -5.07 4.67 13.30
C LEU A 111 -4.02 3.94 14.15
N ALA A 112 -2.88 4.55 14.47
CA ALA A 112 -1.80 3.92 15.24
C ALA A 112 -2.28 3.29 16.56
N ASN A 113 -3.29 3.88 17.21
CA ASN A 113 -3.88 3.43 18.47
C ASN A 113 -5.19 2.65 18.30
N ALA A 114 -5.57 2.29 17.07
CA ALA A 114 -6.78 1.53 16.81
C ALA A 114 -6.70 0.12 17.43
N THR A 115 -7.76 -0.27 18.13
CA THR A 115 -7.87 -1.56 18.83
C THR A 115 -8.43 -2.69 17.96
N SER A 116 -9.02 -2.34 16.80
CA SER A 116 -9.58 -3.28 15.85
C SER A 116 -9.05 -3.01 14.44
N TRP A 117 -8.79 -4.09 13.70
CA TRP A 117 -8.22 -4.04 12.36
C TRP A 117 -8.90 -5.05 11.45
N PRO A 118 -9.08 -4.74 10.15
CA PRO A 118 -9.56 -5.72 9.19
C PRO A 118 -8.59 -6.90 9.05
N GLU A 119 -9.08 -8.05 8.59
CA GLU A 119 -8.20 -9.14 8.16
C GLU A 119 -7.58 -8.80 6.80
N HIS A 120 -6.26 -8.95 6.68
CA HIS A 120 -5.58 -8.78 5.40
C HIS A 120 -5.93 -9.93 4.45
N PRO A 121 -6.27 -9.67 3.17
CA PRO A 121 -6.74 -10.68 2.24
C PRO A 121 -5.77 -11.85 2.04
N ALA A 122 -4.46 -11.57 2.11
CA ALA A 122 -3.39 -12.56 2.00
C ALA A 122 -2.78 -13.01 3.33
N PHE A 123 -2.75 -12.16 4.36
CA PHE A 123 -1.97 -12.39 5.58
C PHE A 123 -2.84 -12.62 6.83
N GLY A 124 -4.17 -12.57 6.67
CA GLY A 124 -5.12 -12.70 7.76
C GLY A 124 -4.99 -11.59 8.80
N ARG A 125 -5.27 -11.94 10.07
CA ARG A 125 -5.15 -11.02 11.21
C ARG A 125 -3.72 -10.51 11.35
N LEU A 126 -3.54 -9.20 11.30
CA LEU A 126 -2.27 -8.52 11.55
C LEU A 126 -2.37 -7.71 12.83
N SER A 127 -1.26 -7.57 13.55
CA SER A 127 -1.16 -6.54 14.60
C SER A 127 -1.13 -5.16 13.96
N ALA A 128 -1.45 -4.11 14.72
CA ALA A 128 -1.30 -2.73 14.26
C ALA A 128 0.10 -2.48 13.68
N ARG A 129 1.16 -2.87 14.42
CA ARG A 129 2.55 -2.77 13.96
C ARG A 129 2.78 -3.46 12.60
N ALA A 130 2.23 -4.66 12.42
CA ALA A 130 2.38 -5.40 11.17
C ALA A 130 1.64 -4.70 10.02
N TRP A 131 0.47 -4.12 10.26
CA TRP A 131 -0.24 -3.27 9.30
C TRP A 131 0.60 -2.06 8.91
N GLY A 132 1.09 -1.28 9.88
CA GLY A 132 1.88 -0.08 9.62
C GLY A 132 3.15 -0.35 8.81
N VAL A 133 3.86 -1.45 9.12
CA VAL A 133 5.04 -1.90 8.36
C VAL A 133 4.64 -2.38 6.95
N LEU A 134 3.63 -3.23 6.85
CA LEU A 134 3.22 -3.81 5.57
C LEU A 134 2.77 -2.72 4.58
N THR A 135 1.94 -1.79 5.03
CA THR A 135 1.45 -0.68 4.20
C THR A 135 2.59 0.24 3.78
N TYR A 136 3.54 0.56 4.67
CA TYR A 136 4.75 1.29 4.30
C TYR A 136 5.53 0.58 3.19
N ARG A 137 5.84 -0.72 3.37
CA ARG A 137 6.64 -1.48 2.42
C ARG A 137 5.94 -1.63 1.06
N HIS A 138 4.62 -1.70 1.06
CA HIS A 138 3.81 -1.73 -0.15
C HIS A 138 3.89 -0.40 -0.92
N VAL A 139 3.68 0.72 -0.23
CA VAL A 139 3.83 2.06 -0.83
C VAL A 139 5.26 2.25 -1.35
N ASP A 140 6.27 1.94 -0.55
CA ASP A 140 7.67 2.05 -0.94
C ASP A 140 8.03 1.20 -2.17
N HIS A 141 7.49 -0.02 -2.27
CA HIS A 141 7.67 -0.87 -3.45
C HIS A 141 7.20 -0.17 -4.73
N HIS A 142 6.01 0.44 -4.70
CA HIS A 142 5.44 1.15 -5.84
C HIS A 142 6.14 2.46 -6.14
N LEU A 143 6.58 3.22 -5.13
CA LEU A 143 7.39 4.42 -5.37
C LEU A 143 8.73 4.07 -6.05
N ARG A 144 9.41 3.00 -5.58
CA ARG A 144 10.62 2.49 -6.25
C ARG A 144 10.36 1.96 -7.66
N GLN A 145 9.17 1.40 -7.91
CA GLN A 145 8.73 0.96 -9.24
C GLN A 145 8.70 2.13 -10.22
N PHE A 146 8.32 3.33 -9.78
CA PHE A 146 8.30 4.53 -10.60
C PHE A 146 9.55 5.41 -10.45
N GLY A 147 10.49 4.97 -9.62
CA GLY A 147 11.78 5.62 -9.44
C GLY A 147 11.77 6.87 -8.59
N VAL A 148 10.71 7.08 -7.79
CA VAL A 148 10.58 8.17 -6.83
C VAL A 148 10.83 7.73 -5.40
#